data_AF-A0A850NIP7-F1
#
_entry.id   AF-A0A850NIP7-F1
#
_cell.length_a   1.000
_cell.length_b   1.000
_cell.length_c   1.000
_cell.angle_alpha   90.00
_cell.angle_beta   90.00
_cell.angle_gamma   90.00
#
_symmetry.space_group_name_H-M   'P 1'
#
loop_
_entity.id
_entity.type
_entity.pdbx_description
1 polymer ?
#
loop_
_entity_poly.entity_id
_entity_poly.type
_entity_poly.pdbx_seq_one_letter_code
_entity_poly.pdbx_strand_id
1 'polypeptide(L)' 'MRSTEINLLPLLSYFEECHDGDLLSFTQWLDKAIYMFHYLPTDSFSETERQNVCHVLMKLKEAVLKIHIEQNNCA' A
#
# COMPACT_ATOMS: atom_id res chain seq x y z
N MET A 1 28.48 -6.38 -2.88
CA MET A 1 27.28 -6.19 -3.73
C MET A 1 26.72 -4.82 -3.42
N ARG A 2 26.60 -3.94 -4.42
CA ARG A 2 25.97 -2.63 -4.23
C ARG A 2 24.46 -2.90 -4.18
N SER A 3 23.84 -2.67 -3.02
CA SER A 3 22.37 -2.64 -2.89
C SER A 3 21.86 -1.70 -3.97
N THR A 4 21.16 -2.23 -4.97
CA THR A 4 20.48 -1.38 -5.94
C THR A 4 19.24 -0.92 -5.21
N GLU A 5 19.31 0.23 -4.55
CA GLU A 5 18.12 0.81 -3.93
C GLU A 5 17.04 0.91 -5.00
N ILE A 6 15.96 0.16 -4.80
CA ILE A 6 14.82 0.19 -5.71
C ILE A 6 14.19 1.57 -5.54
N ASN A 7 14.33 2.41 -6.56
CA ASN A 7 13.69 3.72 -6.56
C ASN A 7 12.17 3.53 -6.77
N LEU A 8 11.41 3.73 -5.69
CA LEU A 8 9.95 3.58 -5.69
C LEU A 8 9.20 4.84 -6.15
N LEU A 9 9.89 5.96 -6.41
CA LEU A 9 9.24 7.22 -6.81
C LEU A 9 8.29 7.08 -8.00
N PRO A 10 8.62 6.37 -9.11
CA PRO A 10 7.69 6.23 -10.24
C PRO A 10 6.39 5.52 -9.86
N LEU A 11 6.48 4.54 -8.96
CA LEU A 11 5.33 3.79 -8.47
C LEU A 11 4.46 4.66 -7.56
N LEU A 12 5.07 5.48 -6.71
CA LEU A 12 4.36 6.42 -5.84
C LEU A 12 3.67 7.52 -6.63
N SER A 13 4.33 8.12 -7.63
CA SER A 13 3.72 9.12 -8.50
C SER A 13 2.52 8.56 -9.25
N TYR A 14 2.59 7.29 -9.68
CA TYR A 14 1.43 6.60 -10.26
C TYR A 14 0.28 6.46 -9.25
N PHE A 15 0.57 6.12 -7.99
CA PHE A 15 -0.46 6.03 -6.97
C PHE A 15 -1.07 7.40 -6.63
N GLU A 16 -0.26 8.46 -6.54
CA GLU A 16 -0.77 9.83 -6.40
C GLU A 16 -1.72 10.19 -7.54
N GLU A 17 -1.30 9.98 -8.78
CA GLU A 17 -2.13 10.27 -9.96
C GLU A 17 -3.46 9.49 -9.93
N CYS A 18 -3.44 8.23 -9.52
CA CYS A 18 -4.65 7.40 -9.41
C CYS A 18 -5.56 7.76 -8.23
N HIS A 19 -5.03 8.44 -7.21
CA HIS A 19 -5.72 8.72 -5.94
C HIS A 19 -5.77 10.23 -5.67
N ASP A 20 -6.33 10.97 -6.63
CA ASP A 20 -6.63 12.41 -6.52
C ASP A 20 -5.43 13.29 -6.15
N GLY A 21 -4.22 12.86 -6.50
CA GLY A 21 -2.96 13.54 -6.20
C GLY A 21 -2.49 13.40 -4.75
N ASP A 22 -3.05 12.46 -3.98
CA ASP A 22 -2.79 12.32 -2.56
C ASP A 22 -2.49 10.86 -2.13
N LEU A 23 -1.25 10.62 -1.71
CA LEU A 23 -0.84 9.32 -1.13
C LEU A 23 -1.64 8.97 0.13
N LEU A 24 -2.11 9.96 0.89
CA LEU A 24 -2.93 9.68 2.08
C LEU A 24 -4.25 9.03 1.66
N SER A 25 -4.87 9.52 0.60
CA SER A 25 -6.06 8.93 -0.02
C SER A 25 -5.80 7.49 -0.48
N PHE A 26 -4.62 7.18 -1.02
CA PHE A 26 -4.23 5.79 -1.32
C PHE A 26 -4.19 4.90 -0.06
N THR A 27 -3.64 5.39 1.07
CA THR A 27 -3.62 4.61 2.32
C THR A 27 -5.02 4.27 2.83
N GLN A 28 -5.99 5.18 2.65
CA GLN A 28 -7.39 4.94 3.01
C GLN A 28 -8.05 3.91 2.08
N TRP A 29 -7.69 3.90 0.80
CA TRP A 29 -8.13 2.88 -0.15
C TRP A 29 -7.59 1.49 0.22
N LEU A 30 -6.33 1.41 0.68
CA LEU A 30 -5.76 0.16 1.18
C LEU A 30 -6.52 -0.36 2.42
N ASP A 31 -6.89 0.52 3.36
CA ASP A 31 -7.72 0.14 4.51
C ASP A 31 -9.08 -0.41 4.09
N LYS A 32 -9.75 0.26 3.14
CA LYS A 32 -11.02 -0.20 2.57
C LYS A 32 -10.85 -1.54 1.86
N ALA A 33 -9.78 -1.73 1.10
CA ALA A 33 -9.49 -2.97 0.40
C ALA A 33 -9.28 -4.13 1.39
N ILE A 34 -8.48 -3.92 2.43
CA ILE A 34 -8.29 -4.91 3.51
C ILE A 34 -9.62 -5.23 4.18
N TYR A 35 -10.41 -4.22 4.54
CA TYR A 35 -11.72 -4.43 5.16
C TYR A 35 -12.66 -5.24 4.25
N MET A 36 -12.83 -4.83 2.99
CA MET A 36 -13.68 -5.53 2.01
C MET A 36 -13.20 -6.96 1.76
N PHE A 37 -11.89 -7.20 1.79
CA PHE A 37 -11.31 -8.53 1.60
C PHE A 37 -11.75 -9.53 2.68
N HIS A 38 -12.05 -9.08 3.90
CA HIS A 38 -12.62 -9.94 4.96
C HIS A 38 -14.03 -10.45 4.62
N TYR A 39 -14.76 -9.77 3.74
CA TYR A 39 -16.12 -10.14 3.33
C TYR A 39 -16.16 -11.03 2.08
N LEU A 40 -15.02 -11.31 1.45
CA LEU A 40 -14.97 -12.24 0.33
C LEU A 40 -15.36 -13.65 0.79
N PRO A 41 -16.03 -14.45 -0.07
CA PRO A 41 -16.37 -15.84 0.24
C PRO A 41 -15.16 -16.69 0.68
N THR A 42 -15.31 -17.51 1.71
CA THR A 42 -14.21 -18.27 2.33
C THR A 42 -13.62 -19.35 1.42
N ASP A 43 -14.29 -19.68 0.33
CA ASP A 43 -13.85 -20.60 -0.73
C ASP A 43 -13.01 -19.90 -1.83
N SER A 44 -12.96 -18.57 -1.86
CA SER A 44 -12.21 -17.81 -2.87
C SER A 44 -10.70 -17.75 -2.58
N PHE A 45 -10.31 -17.86 -1.32
CA PHE A 45 -8.91 -17.84 -0.86
C PHE A 45 -8.77 -18.76 0.34
N SER A 46 -7.68 -19.53 0.38
CA SER A 46 -7.26 -20.23 1.59
C SER A 46 -6.94 -19.24 2.71
N GLU A 47 -6.93 -19.73 3.96
CA GLU A 47 -6.60 -18.91 5.12
C GLU A 47 -5.19 -18.28 5.01
N THR A 48 -4.21 -19.05 4.53
CA THR A 48 -2.84 -18.56 4.32
C THR A 48 -2.77 -17.48 3.24
N GLU A 49 -3.47 -17.66 2.12
CA GLU A 49 -3.52 -16.63 1.08
C GLU A 49 -4.18 -15.35 1.61
N ARG A 50 -5.22 -15.48 2.44
CA ARG A 50 -5.85 -14.30 3.06
C ARG A 50 -4.89 -13.54 3.96
N GLN A 51 -4.16 -14.25 4.81
CA GLN A 51 -3.15 -13.65 5.67
C GLN A 51 -2.05 -12.97 4.86
N ASN A 52 -1.57 -13.62 3.79
CA ASN A 52 -0.54 -13.08 2.91
C ASN A 52 -0.99 -11.79 2.21
N VAL A 53 -2.20 -11.78 1.64
CA VAL A 53 -2.75 -10.59 0.97
C VAL A 53 -2.91 -9.43 1.95
N CYS A 54 -3.52 -9.67 3.11
CA CYS A 54 -3.66 -8.64 4.15
C CYS A 54 -2.29 -8.12 4.60
N HIS A 55 -1.30 -8.99 4.78
CA HIS A 55 0.04 -8.61 5.18
C HIS A 55 0.73 -7.72 4.13
N VAL A 56 0.65 -8.08 2.85
CA VAL A 56 1.24 -7.30 1.76
C VAL A 56 0.58 -5.93 1.66
N LEU A 57 -0.75 -5.84 1.73
CA LEU A 57 -1.47 -4.56 1.68
C LEU A 57 -1.11 -3.65 2.87
N MET A 58 -0.99 -4.22 4.08
CA MET A 58 -0.52 -3.49 5.26
C MET A 58 0.91 -2.99 5.11
N LYS A 59 1.83 -3.82 4.59
CA LYS A 59 3.22 -3.43 4.35
C LYS A 59 3.33 -2.32 3.31
N LEU A 60 2.52 -2.38 2.26
CA LEU A 60 2.45 -1.32 1.27
C LEU A 60 1.96 -0.01 1.88
N LYS A 61 0.91 -0.07 2.71
CA LYS A 61 0.40 1.10 3.44
C LYS A 61 1.47 1.72 4.33
N GLU A 62 2.17 0.91 5.13
CA GLU A 62 3.26 1.37 6.00
C GLU A 62 4.37 2.07 5.20
N ALA A 63 4.78 1.48 4.07
CA ALA A 63 5.80 2.06 3.21
C ALA A 63 5.39 3.41 2.64
N VAL A 64 4.17 3.51 2.11
CA VAL A 64 3.62 4.77 1.56
C VAL A 64 3.54 5.85 2.62
N LEU A 65 3.01 5.51 3.81
CA LEU A 65 2.85 6.48 4.89
C LEU A 65 4.20 7.02 5.37
N LYS A 66 5.22 6.14 5.46
CA LYS A 66 6.58 6.54 5.82
C LYS A 66 7.15 7.54 4.81
N ILE A 67 6.98 7.28 3.51
CA ILE A 67 7.49 8.15 2.45
C ILE A 67 6.75 9.49 2.43
N HIS A 68 5.43 9.49 2.61
CA HIS A 68 4.63 10.71 2.71
C HIS A 68 5.08 11.59 3.90
N ILE A 69 5.34 10.98 5.06
CA ILE A 69 5.86 11.70 6.25
C ILE A 69 7.27 12.25 5.97
N GLU A 70 8.14 11.47 5.34
CA GLU A 70 9.49 11.92 4.97
C GLU A 70 9.45 13.10 3.98
N GLN A 71 8.57 13.07 2.98
CA GLN A 71 8.37 14.16 2.03
C GLN A 71 7.86 15.43 2.71
N ASN A 72 6.87 15.33 3.61
CA ASN A 72 6.30 16.47 4.30
C ASN A 72 7.22 17.06 5.39
N ASN A 73 8.08 16.26 6.00
CA ASN A 73 9.07 16.76 6.98
C ASN A 73 10.28 17.42 6.30
N CYS A 74 10.48 17.20 5.01
CA CYS A 74 11.49 17.86 4.19
C CYS A 74 10.98 19.12 3.46
N ALA A 75 9.69 19.48 3.64
CA ALA A 75 9.07 20.71 3.15
C ALA A 75 9.12 21.82 4.21
#